data_AF-A0A1M5TTB5-F1
#
_entry.id   AF-A0A1M5TTB5-F1
#
_cell.length_a   1.000
_cell.length_b   1.000
_cell.length_c   1.000
_cell.angle_alpha   90.00
_cell.angle_beta   90.00
_cell.angle_gamma   90.00
#
_symmetry.space_group_name_H-M   'P 1'
#
loop_
_entity.id
_entity.type
_entity.pdbx_description
1 polymer ?
#
loop_
_entity_poly.entity_id
_entity_poly.type
_entity_poly.pdbx_seq_one_letter_code
_entity_poly.pdbx_strand_id
1 'polypeptide(L)'
;MVENKHTEGWVWVIVHDQADSGHYLGLHSEENDIDFIPAFISREAADDCYLNLPRQKGHKYEIQAVHIDELTADAKKNGFTVAFVDSNGKIVDRHGETV
;
A
#
# COMPACT_ATOMS: atom_id res chain seq x y z
N MET A 1 6.07 16.97 25.22
CA MET A 1 5.94 17.94 24.12
C MET A 1 5.54 17.17 22.87
N VAL A 2 4.25 17.18 22.53
CA VAL A 2 3.73 16.56 21.30
C VAL A 2 3.04 17.70 20.56
N GLU A 3 3.82 18.42 19.75
CA GLU A 3 3.32 19.53 18.95
C GLU A 3 3.12 19.07 17.50
N ASN A 4 1.85 18.75 17.22
CA ASN A 4 1.09 18.98 15.99
C ASN A 4 1.84 19.13 14.65
N LYS A 5 1.59 18.19 13.72
CA LYS A 5 1.45 18.51 12.30
C LYS A 5 0.25 17.74 11.73
N HIS A 6 -0.92 18.34 11.94
CA HIS A 6 -2.16 17.84 11.38
C HIS A 6 -2.15 18.10 9.87
N THR A 7 -2.67 17.11 9.13
CA THR A 7 -2.98 17.12 7.69
C THR A 7 -1.86 16.56 6.80
N GLU A 8 -2.22 15.58 5.95
CA GLU A 8 -1.44 14.92 4.87
C GLU A 8 -0.76 13.56 5.17
N GLY A 9 -1.12 12.86 6.25
CA GLY A 9 -0.68 11.47 6.51
C GLY A 9 -1.58 10.37 5.93
N TRP A 10 -2.53 10.71 5.07
CA TRP A 10 -3.46 9.75 4.46
C TRP A 10 -2.87 9.21 3.17
N VAL A 11 -2.86 7.90 3.06
CA VAL A 11 -2.41 7.19 1.87
C VAL A 11 -3.54 6.33 1.33
N TRP A 12 -3.52 6.13 0.03
CA TRP A 12 -4.44 5.24 -0.65
C TRP A 12 -3.78 3.87 -0.74
N VAL A 13 -4.50 2.84 -0.32
CA VAL A 13 -4.09 1.45 -0.47
C VAL A 13 -5.13 0.70 -1.25
N ILE A 14 -4.68 -0.33 -1.93
CA ILE A 14 -5.56 -1.27 -2.62
C ILE A 14 -5.79 -2.43 -1.66
N VAL A 15 -7.04 -2.76 -1.39
CA VAL A 15 -7.44 -3.96 -0.64
C VAL A 15 -8.16 -4.91 -1.58
N HIS A 16 -8.10 -6.20 -1.32
CA HIS A 16 -8.89 -7.18 -2.07
C HIS A 16 -9.83 -7.94 -1.15
N ASP A 17 -11.07 -8.11 -1.58
CA ASP A 17 -12.08 -8.90 -0.88
C ASP A 17 -11.93 -10.36 -1.30
N GLN A 18 -10.86 -11.03 -0.84
CA GLN A 18 -10.82 -12.48 -0.87
C GLN A 18 -11.05 -13.01 0.53
N ALA A 19 -12.29 -13.44 0.75
CA ALA A 19 -12.73 -14.30 1.85
C ALA A 19 -12.47 -13.76 3.26
N ASP A 20 -13.49 -13.06 3.78
CA ASP A 20 -13.81 -12.94 5.22
C ASP A 20 -12.88 -12.09 6.09
N SER A 21 -11.75 -11.62 5.58
CA SER A 21 -10.91 -10.64 6.26
C SER A 21 -10.26 -9.76 5.20
N GLY A 22 -10.75 -8.53 5.01
CA GLY A 22 -10.20 -7.62 3.99
C GLY A 22 -8.67 -7.56 4.07
N HIS A 23 -8.00 -8.17 3.09
CA HIS A 23 -6.55 -8.23 3.05
C HIS A 23 -6.04 -7.02 2.28
N TYR A 24 -5.05 -6.33 2.84
CA TYR A 24 -4.28 -5.34 2.07
C TYR A 24 -3.58 -6.04 0.92
N LEU A 25 -3.56 -5.41 -0.26
CA LEU A 25 -2.83 -5.92 -1.40
C LEU A 25 -1.33 -5.79 -1.12
N GLY A 26 -0.72 -6.83 -0.56
CA GLY A 26 0.73 -6.93 -0.48
C GLY A 26 1.32 -7.20 -1.86
N LEU A 27 2.32 -6.43 -2.26
CA LEU A 27 3.17 -6.75 -3.40
C LEU A 27 4.45 -7.41 -2.91
N HIS A 28 4.91 -8.40 -3.66
CA HIS A 28 6.18 -9.04 -3.44
C HIS A 28 7.22 -8.44 -4.39
N SER A 29 8.29 -7.87 -3.85
CA SER A 29 9.42 -7.41 -4.66
C SER A 29 10.35 -8.58 -4.94
N GLU A 30 10.32 -9.15 -6.15
CA GLU A 30 11.31 -10.16 -6.55
C GLU A 30 12.76 -9.63 -6.46
N GLU A 31 12.99 -8.32 -6.67
CA GLU A 31 14.32 -7.73 -6.54
C GLU A 31 14.87 -7.75 -5.11
N ASN A 32 13.99 -7.76 -4.10
CA ASN A 32 14.38 -7.64 -2.70
C ASN A 32 13.97 -8.86 -1.87
N ASP A 33 13.20 -9.80 -2.44
CA ASP A 33 12.58 -10.94 -1.75
C ASP A 33 11.83 -10.50 -0.47
N ILE A 34 11.09 -9.38 -0.56
CA ILE A 34 10.29 -8.88 0.57
C ILE A 34 8.85 -8.57 0.17
N ASP A 35 7.96 -8.82 1.12
CA ASP A 35 6.56 -8.45 1.04
C ASP A 35 6.31 -7.07 1.62
N PHE A 36 5.69 -6.20 0.82
CA PHE A 36 5.40 -4.84 1.22
C PHE A 36 4.00 -4.43 0.79
N ILE A 37 3.40 -3.50 1.53
CA ILE A 37 2.11 -2.92 1.18
C ILE A 37 2.36 -1.63 0.38
N PRO A 38 1.98 -1.59 -0.91
CA PRO A 38 2.05 -0.40 -1.74
C PRO A 38 1.08 0.65 -1.21
N ALA A 39 1.64 1.76 -0.74
CA ALA A 39 0.91 2.96 -0.37
C ALA A 39 1.06 4.02 -1.46
N PHE A 40 -0.05 4.63 -1.84
CA PHE A 40 -0.11 5.66 -2.87
C PHE A 40 -0.47 7.01 -2.24
N ILE A 41 0.23 8.06 -2.63
CA ILE A 41 -0.08 9.42 -2.17
C ILE A 41 -1.38 9.93 -2.83
N SER A 42 -1.63 9.51 -4.08
CA SER A 42 -2.77 9.93 -4.87
C SER A 42 -3.67 8.75 -5.24
N ARG A 43 -4.98 8.97 -5.18
CA ARG A 43 -5.98 8.00 -5.64
C ARG A 43 -5.79 7.63 -7.11
N GLU A 44 -5.40 8.58 -7.95
CA GLU A 44 -5.13 8.37 -9.38
C GLU A 44 -4.03 7.33 -9.59
N ALA A 45 -2.97 7.36 -8.78
CA ALA A 45 -1.89 6.39 -8.86
C ALA A 45 -2.36 4.99 -8.45
N ALA A 46 -3.21 4.90 -7.41
CA ALA A 46 -3.82 3.64 -7.04
C ALA A 46 -4.79 3.10 -8.12
N ASP A 47 -5.52 3.98 -8.80
CA ASP A 47 -6.45 3.61 -9.89
C ASP A 47 -5.70 3.13 -11.15
N ASP A 48 -4.62 3.81 -11.52
CA ASP A 48 -3.75 3.40 -12.63
C ASP A 48 -3.04 2.07 -12.34
N CYS A 49 -2.59 1.86 -11.10
CA CYS A 49 -2.03 0.58 -10.67
C CYS A 49 -3.10 -0.52 -10.71
N TYR A 50 -4.34 -0.21 -10.31
CA TYR A 50 -5.49 -1.11 -10.43
C TYR A 50 -5.82 -1.46 -11.89
N LEU A 51 -5.69 -0.50 -12.82
CA LEU A 51 -5.86 -0.72 -14.26
C LEU A 51 -4.78 -1.61 -14.86
N ASN A 52 -3.54 -1.48 -14.38
CA ASN A 52 -2.37 -2.25 -14.83
C ASN A 52 -2.26 -3.64 -14.20
N LEU A 53 -2.90 -3.89 -13.06
CA LEU A 53 -2.97 -5.23 -12.48
C LEU A 53 -3.63 -6.19 -13.47
N PRO A 54 -3.05 -7.39 -13.71
CA PRO A 54 -3.65 -8.38 -14.58
C PRO A 54 -5.02 -8.73 -13.99
N ARG A 55 -6.09 -8.26 -14.64
CA ARG A 55 -7.48 -8.44 -14.20
C ARG A 55 -7.79 -9.93 -14.14
N GLN A 56 -7.52 -10.57 -13.01
CA GLN A 56 -8.01 -11.91 -12.73
C GLN A 56 -9.52 -11.79 -12.52
N LYS A 57 -10.29 -12.25 -13.52
CA LYS A 57 -11.76 -12.30 -13.45
C LYS A 57 -12.17 -12.99 -12.14
N GLY A 58 -12.78 -12.24 -11.24
CA GLY A 58 -13.31 -12.75 -9.97
C GLY A 58 -12.81 -12.04 -8.72
N HIS A 59 -11.77 -11.21 -8.81
CA HIS A 59 -11.24 -10.48 -7.66
C HIS A 59 -11.79 -9.05 -7.63
N LYS A 60 -12.39 -8.65 -6.51
CA LYS A 60 -12.77 -7.26 -6.26
C LYS A 60 -11.63 -6.59 -5.53
N TYR A 61 -11.12 -5.52 -6.12
CA TYR A 61 -10.17 -4.64 -5.46
C TYR A 61 -10.86 -3.31 -5.17
N GLU A 62 -10.58 -2.75 -4.01
CA GLU A 62 -11.11 -1.46 -3.58
C GLU A 62 -9.96 -0.55 -3.16
N ILE A 63 -10.06 0.72 -3.52
CA ILE A 63 -9.10 1.73 -3.08
C ILE A 63 -9.65 2.36 -1.81
N GLN A 64 -8.92 2.22 -0.71
CA GLN A 64 -9.27 2.81 0.58
C GLN A 64 -8.22 3.84 1.01
N ALA A 65 -8.69 4.98 1.51
CA ALA A 65 -7.83 5.94 2.19
C ALA A 65 -7.63 5.48 3.64
N VAL A 66 -6.38 5.26 4.02
CA VAL A 66 -5.97 4.84 5.36
C VAL A 66 -4.88 5.75 5.88
N HIS A 67 -4.75 5.87 7.20
CA HIS A 67 -3.67 6.64 7.78
C HIS A 67 -2.36 5.86 7.65
N ILE A 68 -1.28 6.51 7.22
CA ILE A 68 0.04 5.87 7.05
C ILE A 68 0.53 5.19 8.34
N ASP A 69 0.22 5.80 9.49
CA ASP A 69 0.57 5.26 10.81
C ASP A 69 -0.17 3.95 11.12
N GLU A 70 -1.48 3.90 10.83
CA GLU A 70 -2.30 2.70 11.00
C GLU A 70 -1.86 1.61 10.03
N LEU A 71 -1.64 1.96 8.77
CA LEU A 71 -1.16 1.05 7.74
C LEU A 71 0.19 0.44 8.13
N THR A 72 1.11 1.27 8.66
CA THR A 72 2.43 0.81 9.10
C THR A 72 2.33 -0.10 10.31
N ALA A 73 1.46 0.23 11.27
CA ALA A 73 1.20 -0.61 12.43
C ALA A 73 0.60 -1.97 12.01
N ASP A 74 -0.32 -1.98 11.06
CA ASP A 74 -0.98 -3.21 10.58
C ASP A 74 -0.04 -4.07 9.73
N ALA A 75 0.69 -3.45 8.80
CA ALA A 75 1.73 -4.10 8.02
C ALA A 75 2.73 -4.81 8.94
N LYS A 76 3.26 -4.08 9.94
CA LYS A 76 4.25 -4.61 10.87
C LYS A 76 3.73 -5.76 11.73
N LYS A 77 2.45 -5.74 12.14
CA LYS A 77 1.82 -6.85 12.86
C LYS A 77 1.76 -8.12 12.00
N ASN A 78 1.58 -7.97 10.71
CA ASN A 78 1.50 -9.07 9.74
C ASN A 78 2.88 -9.44 9.15
N GLY A 79 3.97 -8.75 9.50
CA GLY A 79 5.31 -8.99 8.97
C GLY A 79 5.59 -8.31 7.62
N PHE A 80 4.72 -7.41 7.18
CA PHE A 80 4.89 -6.61 5.97
C PHE A 80 5.48 -5.24 6.30
N THR A 81 6.11 -4.62 5.29
CA THR A 81 6.58 -3.23 5.37
C THR A 81 5.73 -2.33 4.48
N VAL A 82 5.51 -1.07 4.87
CA VAL A 82 4.85 -0.11 3.97
C VAL A 82 5.90 0.52 3.04
N ALA A 83 5.63 0.49 1.74
CA ALA A 83 6.46 1.17 0.76
C ALA A 83 5.59 2.09 -0.10
N PHE A 84 6.08 3.31 -0.33
CA PHE A 84 5.44 4.20 -1.28
C PHE A 84 5.79 3.75 -2.68
N VAL A 85 4.76 3.52 -3.48
CA VAL A 85 4.91 3.16 -4.89
C VAL A 85 4.24 4.17 -5.80
N ASP A 86 4.75 4.26 -7.01
CA ASP A 86 4.12 5.00 -8.09
C ASP A 86 2.99 4.19 -8.74
N SER A 87 2.21 4.81 -9.64
CA SER A 87 1.16 4.22 -10.46
C SER A 87 1.54 2.88 -11.12
N ASN A 88 2.82 2.70 -11.43
CA ASN A 88 3.33 1.48 -12.05
C ASN A 88 3.69 0.37 -11.04
N GLY A 89 3.36 0.53 -9.74
CA GLY A 89 3.73 -0.40 -8.67
C GLY A 89 5.22 -0.39 -8.32
N LYS A 90 5.97 0.59 -8.80
CA LYS A 90 7.41 0.72 -8.56
C LYS A 90 7.64 1.49 -7.26
N ILE A 91 8.47 0.93 -6.37
CA ILE A 91 8.84 1.57 -5.11
C ILE A 91 9.60 2.86 -5.40
N VAL A 92 9.04 3.98 -4.94
CA VAL A 92 9.64 5.32 -5.05
C VAL A 92 10.31 5.74 -3.74
N ASP A 93 9.77 5.29 -2.60
CA ASP A 93 10.35 5.54 -1.28
C ASP A 93 10.03 4.38 -0.33
N ARG A 94 11.05 3.88 0.37
CA ARG A 94 10.90 2.92 1.46
C ARG A 94 11.28 3.63 2.74
N HIS A 95 10.37 3.66 3.70
CA HIS A 95 10.68 4.14 5.04
C HIS A 95 11.52 3.09 5.78
N GLY A 96 12.83 3.03 5.51
CA GLY A 96 13.71 2.09 6.22
C GLY A 96 15.15 1.93 5.72
N GLU A 97 15.43 1.96 4.41
CA GLU A 97 16.79 1.74 3.89
C GLU A 97 17.12 2.64 2.70
N THR A 98 18.26 3.31 2.79
CA THR A 98 18.90 4.01 1.66
C THR A 98 19.47 2.94 0.72
N VAL A 99 19.11 3.02 -0.56
CA VAL A 99 19.71 2.20 -1.63
C VAL A 99 21.23 2.33 -1.71
#